data_AF-A0A7U8APT1-F1
#
_entry.id   AF-A0A7U8APT1-F1
#
_cell.length_a   1.000
_cell.length_b   1.000
_cell.length_c   1.000
_cell.angle_alpha   90.00
_cell.angle_beta   90.00
_cell.angle_gamma   90.00
#
_symmetry.space_group_name_H-M   'P 1'
#
loop_
_entity.id
_entity.type
_entity.pdbx_description
1 polymer ?
#
loop_
_entity_poly.entity_id
_entity_poly.type
_entity_poly.pdbx_seq_one_letter_code
_entity_poly.pdbx_strand_id
1 'polypeptide(L)' 'MKKMKNHLSVKLKKLGIKNYIIAKRTKKLESISFKLQRYPNLILDRIQDIEGMRIICDNVKDVNLIRDELKKTLSKKY' A
#
# COMPACT_ATOMS: atom_id res chain seq x y z
N MET A 1 -4.30 2.43 -11.28
CA MET A 1 -4.41 1.50 -10.11
C MET A 1 -4.94 0.10 -10.42
N LYS A 2 -5.80 -0.12 -11.43
CA LYS A 2 -6.32 -1.47 -11.76
C LYS A 2 -5.19 -2.50 -12.00
N LYS A 3 -4.11 -2.09 -12.69
CA LYS A 3 -2.90 -2.91 -12.90
C LYS A 3 -2.24 -3.34 -11.58
N MET A 4 -2.07 -2.41 -10.63
CA MET A 4 -1.49 -2.68 -9.31
C MET A 4 -2.37 -3.64 -8.50
N LYS A 5 -3.70 -3.45 -8.53
CA LYS A 5 -4.68 -4.37 -7.92
C LYS A 5 -4.53 -5.79 -8.46
N ASN A 6 -4.48 -5.94 -9.78
CA ASN A 6 -4.37 -7.25 -10.42
C ASN A 6 -3.03 -7.92 -10.05
N HIS A 7 -1.93 -7.16 -10.09
CA HIS A 7 -0.61 -7.65 -9.69
C HIS A 7 -0.60 -8.15 -8.24
N LEU A 8 -1.14 -7.37 -7.31
CA LEU A 8 -1.28 -7.76 -5.92
C LEU A 8 -2.15 -9.01 -5.78
N SER A 9 -3.30 -9.06 -6.44
CA SER A 9 -4.20 -10.23 -6.39
C SER A 9 -3.52 -11.52 -6.86
N VAL A 10 -2.75 -11.48 -7.95
CA VAL A 10 -1.96 -12.63 -8.42
C VAL A 10 -0.93 -13.05 -7.37
N LYS A 11 -0.24 -12.09 -6.75
CA LYS A 11 0.77 -12.38 -5.72
C LYS A 11 0.14 -13.02 -4.47
N LEU A 12 -0.99 -12.49 -4.01
CA LEU A 12 -1.73 -13.03 -2.85
C LEU A 12 -2.25 -14.45 -3.12
N LYS A 13 -2.73 -14.73 -4.34
CA LYS A 13 -3.11 -16.10 -4.74
C LYS A 13 -1.92 -17.06 -4.71
N LYS A 14 -0.74 -16.65 -5.19
CA LYS A 14 0.48 -17.46 -5.13
C LYS A 14 0.95 -17.75 -3.70
N LEU A 15 0.65 -16.85 -2.76
CA LEU A 15 0.90 -17.04 -1.33
C LEU A 15 -0.12 -17.94 -0.62
N GLY A 16 -1.15 -18.42 -1.33
CA GLY A 16 -2.20 -19.27 -0.75
C GLY A 16 -3.23 -18.53 0.11
N ILE A 17 -3.26 -17.19 0.07
CA ILE A 17 -4.20 -16.39 0.85
C ILE A 17 -5.56 -16.41 0.14
N LYS A 18 -6.56 -17.00 0.81
CA LYS A 18 -7.89 -17.25 0.22
C LYS A 18 -8.82 -16.04 0.37
N ASN A 19 -8.86 -15.45 1.55
CA ASN A 19 -9.77 -14.36 1.88
C ASN A 19 -9.00 -13.05 2.02
N TYR A 20 -9.25 -12.12 1.09
CA TYR A 20 -8.72 -10.77 1.19
C TYR A 20 -9.56 -9.76 0.42
N ILE A 21 -9.52 -8.51 0.88
CA ILE A 21 -10.10 -7.36 0.15
C ILE A 21 -8.97 -6.42 -0.24
N ILE A 22 -8.90 -6.09 -1.52
CA ILE A 22 -7.99 -5.07 -2.03
C ILE A 22 -8.80 -3.81 -2.36
N ALA A 23 -8.53 -2.75 -1.60
CA ALA A 23 -9.18 -1.46 -1.75
C ALA A 23 -8.18 -0.35 -2.13
N LYS A 24 -8.66 0.64 -2.86
CA LYS A 24 -7.96 1.90 -3.11
C LYS A 24 -8.06 2.79 -1.87
N ARG A 25 -6.95 3.41 -1.46
CA ARG A 25 -6.92 4.42 -0.40
C ARG A 25 -6.41 5.73 -0.98
N THR A 26 -7.26 6.75 -1.00
CA THR A 26 -6.88 8.12 -1.34
C THR A 26 -6.86 8.95 -0.06
N LYS A 27 -5.86 9.82 0.09
CA LYS A 27 -5.75 10.71 1.25
C LYS A 27 -6.71 11.89 1.09
N LYS A 28 -7.34 12.31 2.19
CA LYS A 28 -8.25 13.47 2.21
C LYS A 28 -7.46 14.76 2.08
N LEU A 29 -8.06 15.77 1.47
CA LEU A 29 -7.45 17.09 1.26
C LEU A 29 -6.99 17.72 2.58
N GLU A 30 -7.78 17.66 3.65
CA GLU A 30 -7.40 18.26 4.93
C GLU A 30 -6.14 17.59 5.49
N SER A 31 -6.07 16.26 5.42
CA SER A 31 -4.88 15.50 5.85
C SER A 31 -3.63 15.82 5.02
N ILE A 32 -3.79 16.17 3.74
CA ILE A 32 -2.68 16.59 2.87
C ILE A 32 -2.23 18.00 3.27
N SER A 33 -3.17 18.94 3.41
CA SER A 33 -2.90 20.32 3.81
C SER A 33 -2.15 20.37 5.16
N PHE A 34 -2.66 19.69 6.18
CA PHE A 34 -1.99 19.62 7.48
C PHE A 34 -0.58 19.01 7.42
N LYS A 35 -0.34 18.06 6.51
CA LYS A 35 0.98 17.45 6.32
C LYS A 35 1.96 18.43 5.67
N LEU A 36 1.51 19.21 4.69
CA LEU A 36 2.33 20.26 4.05
C LEU A 36 2.64 21.40 5.02
N GLN A 37 1.67 21.82 5.83
CA GLN A 37 1.88 22.83 6.88
C GLN A 37 2.90 22.37 7.92
N ARG A 38 2.84 21.09 8.33
CA ARG A 38 3.78 20.52 9.31
C ARG A 38 5.20 20.37 8.76
N TYR A 39 5.33 20.10 7.46
CA TYR A 39 6.62 19.88 6.80
C TYR A 39 6.75 20.85 5.63
N PRO A 40 7.17 22.11 5.86
CA PRO A 40 7.17 23.15 4.82
C PRO A 40 8.14 22.85 3.67
N ASN A 41 9.15 22.01 3.88
CA ASN A 41 10.08 21.56 2.85
C ASN A 41 9.53 20.38 2.01
N LEU A 42 8.34 19.85 2.36
CA LEU A 42 7.71 18.74 1.66
C LEU A 42 6.94 19.28 0.45
N ILE A 43 7.29 18.80 -0.74
CA ILE A 43 6.68 19.27 -2.00
C ILE A 43 5.55 18.30 -2.38
N LEU A 44 4.37 18.85 -2.68
CA LEU A 44 3.12 18.09 -2.89
C LEU A 44 3.27 17.01 -3.96
N ASP A 45 3.87 17.31 -5.10
CA ASP A 45 4.08 16.39 -6.23
C ASP A 45 5.00 15.20 -5.88
N ARG A 46 5.90 15.36 -4.90
CA ARG A 46 6.81 14.30 -4.41
C ARG A 46 6.24 13.49 -3.26
N ILE A 47 5.04 13.81 -2.76
CA ILE A 47 4.40 13.03 -1.69
C ILE A 47 3.92 11.69 -2.24
N GLN A 48 4.58 10.62 -1.81
CA GLN A 48 4.20 9.24 -2.14
C GLN A 48 2.93 8.75 -1.39
N ASP A 49 2.49 9.48 -0.36
CA ASP A 49 1.35 9.17 0.52
C ASP A 49 0.09 9.99 0.15
N ILE A 50 -0.10 10.29 -1.13
CA ILE A 50 -1.37 10.84 -1.64
C ILE A 50 -2.36 9.71 -1.88
N GLU A 51 -1.87 8.60 -2.42
CA GLU A 51 -2.67 7.47 -2.83
C GLU A 51 -1.92 6.17 -2.59
N GLY A 52 -2.65 5.15 -2.18
CA GLY A 52 -2.11 3.82 -1.95
C GLY A 52 -3.18 2.74 -2.09
N MET A 53 -2.78 1.52 -1.74
CA MET A 53 -3.67 0.38 -1.71
C MET A 53 -3.70 -0.21 -0.30
N ARG A 54 -4.88 -0.65 0.12
CA ARG A 54 -5.09 -1.38 1.37
C ARG A 54 -5.43 -2.82 1.03
N ILE A 55 -4.78 -3.74 1.74
CA ILE A 55 -5.12 -5.16 1.73
C ILE A 55 -5.68 -5.47 3.12
N ILE A 56 -6.88 -6.04 3.16
CA ILE A 56 -7.57 -6.44 4.38
C ILE A 56 -7.64 -7.97 4.38
N CYS A 57 -7.26 -8.59 5.49
CA CYS A 57 -7.19 -10.04 5.67
C CYS A 57 -7.86 -10.42 6.99
N ASP A 58 -8.30 -11.67 7.10
CA ASP A 58 -9.03 -12.17 8.27
C ASP A 58 -8.14 -12.36 9.50
N ASN A 59 -6.84 -12.58 9.31
CA ASN A 59 -5.91 -12.89 10.39
C ASN A 59 -4.55 -12.19 10.24
N VAL A 60 -3.87 -12.02 11.38
CA VAL A 60 -2.58 -11.33 11.48
C VAL A 60 -1.45 -12.13 10.80
N LYS A 61 -1.56 -13.46 10.75
CA LYS A 61 -0.57 -14.32 10.11
C LYS A 61 -0.45 -14.00 8.61
N ASP A 62 -1.58 -13.87 7.93
CA ASP A 62 -1.63 -13.49 6.51
C ASP A 62 -1.10 -12.08 6.30
N VAL A 63 -1.43 -11.13 7.17
CA VAL A 63 -0.87 -9.76 7.13
C VAL A 63 0.67 -9.79 7.20
N ASN A 64 1.22 -10.58 8.12
CA ASN A 64 2.67 -10.72 8.28
C ASN A 64 3.32 -11.37 7.05
N LEU A 65 2.73 -12.45 6.52
CA LEU A 65 3.20 -13.11 5.32
C LEU A 65 3.27 -12.14 4.12
N ILE A 66 2.19 -11.36 3.91
CA ILE A 66 2.12 -10.36 2.84
C ILE A 66 3.20 -9.29 3.03
N ARG A 67 3.34 -8.76 4.26
CA ARG A 67 4.35 -7.74 4.58
C ARG A 67 5.75 -8.22 4.19
N ASP A 68 6.10 -9.43 4.61
CA ASP A 68 7.45 -9.97 4.39
C ASP A 68 7.70 -10.24 2.90
N GLU A 69 6.69 -10.73 2.19
CA GLU A 69 6.78 -10.95 0.75
C GLU A 69 6.85 -9.64 -0.06
N LEU A 70 6.17 -8.58 0.37
CA LEU A 70 6.30 -7.27 -0.25
C LEU A 70 7.68 -6.64 0.03
N LYS A 71 8.21 -6.78 1.25
CA LYS A 71 9.56 -6.30 1.62
C LYS A 71 10.66 -6.90 0.75
N LYS A 72 10.62 -8.21 0.45
CA LYS A 72 11.60 -8.86 -0.46
C LYS A 72 11.66 -8.23 -1.85
N THR A 73 10.52 -7.70 -2.32
CA THR A 73 10.46 -7.08 -3.65
C THR A 73 11.11 -5.69 -3.64
N LEU A 74 11.07 -5.01 -2.50
CA LEU A 74 11.66 -3.70 -2.30
C LEU A 74 13.18 -3.79 -2.06
N SER A 75 13.64 -4.81 -1.34
CA SER A 75 15.06 -5.02 -1.03
C SER A 75 15.89 -5.45 -2.24
N LYS A 76 15.28 -6.07 -3.27
CA LYS A 76 15.99 -6.46 -4.51
C LYS A 76 16.30 -5.29 -5.45
N LYS A 77 15.84 -4.07 -5.12
CA LYS A 77 15.92 -2.92 -6.02
C LYS A 77 17.06 -1.94 -5.68
N TYR A 78 17.89 -2.29 -4.70
CA TYR A 78 19.08 -1.55 -4.29
C TYR A 78 20.25 -2.52 -4.14
#